data_AF-H9BVC0-F1
#
_entry.id   AF-H9BVC0-F1
#
_cell.length_a   1.000
_cell.length_b   1.000
_cell.length_c   1.000
_cell.angle_alpha   90.00
_cell.angle_beta   90.00
_cell.angle_gamma   90.00
#
_symmetry.space_group_name_H-M   'P 1'
#
loop_
_entity.id
_entity.type
_entity.pdbx_description
1 polymer ?
#
loop_
_entity_poly.entity_id
_entity_poly.type
_entity_poly.pdbx_seq_one_letter_code
_entity_poly.pdbx_strand_id
1 'polypeptide(L)'
;QRAEERKVHKDAWGDMVAGGASVIEHEDTTESAHRIIRMIMEFDEPVTLKIQRELEQCGFDLSKTSAGKQLNEIYDERIKKLEKELEEAQKDKDATKQELDYIRGQIQSNKDGKGDLSRAILDAVELGARLSAVC
;
A
#
# COMPACT_ATOMS: atom_id res chain seq x y z
N GLN A 1 -24.75 -8.86 16.92
CA GLN A 1 -24.56 -9.44 15.57
C GLN A 1 -23.08 -9.59 15.21
N ARG A 2 -22.28 -8.51 15.24
CA ARG A 2 -20.82 -8.57 14.98
C ARG A 2 -20.01 -9.45 15.94
N ALA A 3 -20.35 -9.48 17.23
CA ALA A 3 -19.65 -10.33 18.20
C ALA A 3 -19.85 -11.82 17.91
N GLU A 4 -21.04 -12.21 17.45
CA GLU A 4 -21.37 -13.59 17.14
C GLU A 4 -20.73 -14.07 15.83
N GLU A 5 -20.70 -13.20 14.81
CA GLU A 5 -19.96 -13.45 13.56
C GLU A 5 -18.45 -13.67 13.82
N ARG A 6 -17.88 -12.93 14.78
CA ARG A 6 -16.48 -13.02 15.17
C ARG A 6 -16.12 -14.30 15.92
N LYS A 7 -17.07 -14.92 16.63
CA LYS A 7 -16.88 -16.24 17.28
C LYS A 7 -16.84 -17.37 16.26
N VAL A 8 -17.52 -17.21 15.13
CA VAL A 8 -17.66 -18.23 14.09
C VAL A 8 -16.52 -18.16 13.06
N HIS A 9 -16.03 -16.95 12.73
CA HIS A 9 -14.96 -16.82 11.76
C HIS A 9 -13.59 -17.18 12.36
N LYS A 10 -12.89 -18.09 11.66
CA LYS A 10 -11.57 -18.61 12.06
C LYS A 10 -10.53 -17.50 12.18
N ASP A 11 -10.61 -16.49 11.31
CA ASP A 11 -9.65 -15.38 11.21
C ASP A 11 -9.72 -14.37 12.36
N ALA A 12 -10.74 -14.46 13.23
CA ALA A 12 -10.92 -13.51 14.32
C ALA A 12 -10.69 -14.18 15.68
N TRP A 13 -11.63 -15.04 16.11
CA TRP A 13 -11.57 -15.69 17.42
C TRP A 13 -11.87 -17.18 17.37
N GLY A 14 -12.19 -17.73 16.19
CA GLY A 14 -12.61 -19.13 16.05
C GLY A 14 -11.58 -20.12 16.59
N ASP A 15 -10.28 -19.91 16.33
CA ASP A 15 -9.22 -20.80 16.85
C ASP A 15 -9.09 -20.70 18.38
N MET A 16 -9.31 -19.53 18.98
CA MET A 16 -9.30 -19.35 20.43
C MET A 16 -10.52 -20.02 21.07
N VAL A 17 -11.71 -19.84 20.48
CA VAL A 17 -12.95 -20.49 20.95
C VAL A 17 -12.84 -22.02 20.82
N ALA A 18 -12.29 -22.53 19.71
CA ALA A 18 -12.00 -23.94 19.53
C ALA A 18 -11.00 -24.48 20.58
N GLY A 19 -10.08 -23.64 21.05
CA GLY A 19 -9.17 -23.92 22.16
C GLY A 19 -9.79 -23.81 23.56
N GLY A 20 -11.12 -23.58 23.66
CA GLY A 20 -11.84 -23.48 24.92
C GLY A 20 -11.98 -22.06 25.49
N ALA A 21 -11.57 -21.02 24.75
CA ALA A 21 -11.74 -19.64 25.19
C ALA A 21 -13.22 -19.20 25.13
N SER A 22 -13.64 -18.39 26.09
CA SER A 22 -14.95 -17.74 26.09
C SER A 22 -14.85 -16.32 25.52
N VAL A 23 -15.78 -15.94 24.65
CA VAL A 23 -15.90 -14.56 24.12
C VAL A 23 -17.09 -13.88 24.78
N ILE A 24 -16.82 -12.78 25.48
CA ILE A 24 -17.82 -11.97 26.18
C ILE A 24 -17.82 -10.57 25.57
N GLU A 25 -19.01 -10.09 25.19
CA GLU A 25 -19.18 -8.74 24.65
C GLU A 25 -19.27 -7.73 25.80
N HIS A 26 -18.55 -6.62 25.66
CA HIS A 26 -18.72 -5.44 26.52
C HIS A 26 -19.86 -4.59 25.93
N GLU A 27 -20.84 -4.27 26.75
CA GLU A 27 -22.10 -3.62 26.32
C GLU A 27 -22.05 -2.09 26.52
N ASP A 28 -20.85 -1.50 26.60
CA ASP A 28 -20.62 -0.08 26.87
C ASP A 28 -21.30 0.45 28.15
N THR A 29 -21.47 -0.46 29.12
CA THR A 29 -22.05 -0.17 30.45
C THR A 29 -21.05 -0.48 31.56
N THR A 30 -21.18 0.22 32.68
CA THR A 30 -20.38 -0.04 33.88
C THR A 30 -20.64 -1.45 34.42
N GLU A 31 -21.88 -1.90 34.36
CA GLU A 31 -22.31 -3.22 34.83
C GLU A 31 -21.67 -4.34 34.04
N SER A 32 -21.62 -4.21 32.70
CA SER A 32 -20.96 -5.20 31.83
C SER A 32 -19.45 -5.21 32.02
N ALA A 33 -18.80 -4.05 32.21
CA ALA A 33 -17.39 -3.97 32.54
C ALA A 33 -17.07 -4.67 33.88
N HIS A 34 -17.84 -4.38 34.93
CA HIS A 34 -17.68 -5.04 36.22
C HIS A 34 -17.93 -6.55 36.16
N ARG A 35 -18.89 -7.00 35.35
CA ARG A 35 -19.14 -8.43 35.11
C ARG A 35 -17.90 -9.10 34.52
N ILE A 36 -17.28 -8.50 33.49
CA ILE A 36 -16.07 -9.02 32.86
C ILE A 36 -14.91 -9.07 33.86
N ILE A 37 -14.71 -8.00 34.65
CA ILE A 37 -13.64 -7.96 35.65
C ILE A 37 -13.84 -9.06 36.71
N ARG A 38 -15.06 -9.24 37.23
CA ARG A 38 -15.35 -10.31 38.20
C ARG A 38 -14.99 -11.69 37.65
N MET A 39 -15.37 -11.97 36.40
CA MET A 39 -15.02 -13.24 35.76
C MET A 39 -13.50 -13.48 35.68
N ILE A 40 -12.71 -12.42 35.49
CA ILE A 40 -11.24 -12.53 35.49
C ILE A 40 -10.69 -12.71 36.91
N MET A 41 -11.30 -12.07 37.91
CA MET A 41 -10.88 -12.20 39.31
C MET A 41 -11.28 -13.53 39.95
N GLU A 42 -12.28 -14.21 39.39
CA GLU A 42 -12.76 -15.53 39.82
C GLU A 42 -11.85 -16.68 39.35
N PHE A 43 -10.77 -16.43 38.61
CA PHE A 43 -9.79 -17.48 38.31
C PHE A 43 -9.06 -17.90 39.58
N ASP A 44 -9.22 -19.17 39.96
CA ASP A 44 -8.69 -19.76 41.19
C ASP A 44 -7.15 -19.67 41.30
N GLU A 45 -6.45 -19.64 40.17
CA GLU A 45 -4.99 -19.51 40.12
C GLU A 45 -4.54 -18.40 39.16
N PRO A 46 -3.52 -17.61 39.54
CA PRO A 46 -2.88 -16.67 38.64
C PRO A 46 -2.26 -17.39 37.42
N VAL A 47 -2.83 -17.20 36.24
CA VAL A 47 -2.29 -17.76 35.00
C VAL A 47 -1.25 -16.80 34.42
N THR A 48 0.03 -17.20 34.46
CA THR A 48 1.08 -16.45 33.74
C THR A 48 0.93 -16.64 32.23
N LEU A 49 0.71 -15.55 31.51
CA LEU A 49 0.57 -15.59 30.05
C LEU A 49 1.90 -15.99 29.40
N LYS A 50 1.82 -16.70 28.27
CA LYS A 50 3.00 -17.09 27.48
C LYS A 50 3.89 -15.88 27.16
N ILE A 51 3.28 -14.76 26.75
CA ILE A 51 4.03 -13.53 26.43
C ILE A 51 4.76 -12.95 27.66
N GLN A 52 4.18 -13.05 28.85
CA GLN A 52 4.82 -12.56 30.08
C GLN A 52 6.05 -13.41 30.40
N ARG A 53 5.95 -14.74 30.27
CA ARG A 53 7.09 -15.66 30.42
C ARG A 53 8.18 -15.39 29.39
N GLU A 54 7.82 -15.20 28.13
CA GLU A 54 8.77 -14.93 27.06
C GLU A 54 9.46 -13.57 27.25
N LEU A 55 8.74 -12.55 27.71
CA LEU A 55 9.33 -11.24 28.00
C LEU A 55 10.39 -11.34 29.09
N GLU A 56 10.12 -12.04 30.19
CA GLU A 56 11.13 -12.27 31.24
C GLU A 56 12.38 -12.98 30.68
N GLN A 57 12.18 -14.03 29.88
CA GLN A 57 13.27 -14.78 29.24
C GLN A 57 14.07 -13.96 28.22
N CYS A 58 13.42 -13.00 27.56
CA CYS A 58 14.02 -12.19 26.51
C CYS A 58 14.57 -10.85 27.00
N GLY A 59 14.67 -10.62 28.32
CA GLY A 59 15.12 -9.35 28.88
C GLY A 59 14.16 -8.20 28.58
N PHE A 60 12.86 -8.49 28.56
CA PHE A 60 11.75 -7.59 28.25
C PHE A 60 11.75 -7.03 26.82
N ASP A 61 12.47 -7.67 25.91
CA ASP A 61 12.46 -7.32 24.49
C ASP A 61 11.29 -8.03 23.77
N LEU A 62 10.26 -7.26 23.43
CA LEU A 62 9.07 -7.75 22.74
C LEU A 62 9.39 -8.37 21.37
N SER A 63 10.39 -7.85 20.65
CA SER A 63 10.77 -8.33 19.32
C SER A 63 11.30 -9.77 19.31
N LYS A 64 11.81 -10.23 20.46
CA LYS A 64 12.35 -11.59 20.64
C LYS A 64 11.31 -12.63 21.05
N THR A 65 10.12 -12.19 21.44
CA THR A 65 8.99 -13.08 21.76
C THR A 65 8.50 -13.82 20.52
N SER A 66 7.80 -14.94 20.70
CA SER A 66 7.23 -15.71 19.58
C SER A 66 6.27 -14.84 18.76
N ALA A 67 5.44 -14.03 19.44
CA ALA A 67 4.51 -13.11 18.78
C ALA A 67 5.25 -11.98 18.03
N GLY A 68 6.31 -11.43 18.63
CA GLY A 68 7.16 -10.43 17.99
C GLY A 68 7.84 -10.95 16.72
N LYS A 69 8.36 -12.18 16.75
CA LYS A 69 8.97 -12.83 15.59
C LYS A 69 7.96 -13.05 14.46
N GLN A 70 6.77 -13.57 14.78
CA GLN A 70 5.71 -13.79 13.80
C GLN A 70 5.27 -12.48 13.14
N LEU A 71 5.14 -11.40 13.93
CA LEU A 71 4.84 -10.07 13.40
C LEU A 71 5.94 -9.56 12.48
N ASN A 72 7.21 -9.71 12.87
CA ASN A 72 8.34 -9.30 12.05
C ASN A 72 8.40 -10.06 10.72
N GLU A 73 8.14 -11.37 10.71
CA GLU A 73 8.07 -12.17 9.48
C GLU A 73 6.99 -11.62 8.53
N ILE A 74 5.79 -11.33 9.05
CA ILE A 74 4.70 -10.74 8.27
C ILE A 74 5.09 -9.35 7.72
N TYR A 75 5.74 -8.53 8.54
CA TYR A 75 6.20 -7.21 8.11
C TYR A 75 7.31 -7.30 7.06
N ASP A 76 8.28 -8.19 7.22
CA ASP A 76 9.38 -8.39 6.28
C ASP A 76 8.86 -8.86 4.91
N GLU A 77 7.91 -9.79 4.88
CA GLU A 77 7.24 -10.20 3.64
C GLU A 77 6.51 -9.03 2.99
N ARG A 78 5.83 -8.20 3.78
CA ARG A 78 5.12 -7.03 3.27
C ARG A 78 6.06 -5.96 2.73
N ILE A 79 7.16 -5.70 3.41
CA ILE A 79 8.20 -4.75 2.99
C ILE A 79 8.78 -5.20 1.65
N LYS A 80 9.21 -6.46 1.53
CA LYS A 80 9.75 -7.01 0.28
C LYS A 80 8.78 -6.87 -0.89
N LYS A 81 7.49 -7.12 -0.64
CA LYS A 81 6.45 -6.95 -1.65
C LYS A 81 6.32 -5.49 -2.09
N LEU A 82 6.29 -4.56 -1.14
CA LEU A 82 6.20 -3.12 -1.43
C LEU A 82 7.44 -2.60 -2.15
N GLU A 83 8.64 -3.07 -1.79
CA GLU A 83 9.88 -2.73 -2.48
C GLU A 83 9.84 -3.16 -3.95
N LYS A 84 9.36 -4.37 -4.23
CA LYS A 84 9.18 -4.87 -5.61
C LYS A 84 8.18 -4.03 -6.40
N GLU A 85 7.03 -3.71 -5.81
CA GLU A 85 6.02 -2.86 -6.42
C GLU A 85 6.56 -1.46 -6.72
N LEU A 86 7.42 -0.92 -5.83
CA LEU A 86 8.06 0.38 -6.02
C LEU A 86 9.09 0.36 -7.16
N GLU A 87 9.89 -0.71 -7.26
CA GLU A 87 10.85 -0.88 -8.35
C GLU A 87 10.15 -1.01 -9.72
N GLU A 88 9.06 -1.78 -9.78
CA GLU A 88 8.25 -1.93 -10.99
C GLU A 88 7.64 -0.58 -11.42
N ALA A 89 7.03 0.15 -10.48
CA ALA A 89 6.47 1.47 -10.75
C ALA A 89 7.52 2.50 -11.20
N GLN A 90 8.76 2.41 -10.70
CA GLN A 90 9.86 3.25 -11.15
C GLN A 90 10.27 2.94 -12.59
N LYS A 91 10.37 1.66 -12.96
CA LYS A 91 10.67 1.24 -14.33
C LYS A 91 9.60 1.72 -15.31
N ASP A 92 8.33 1.56 -14.95
CA ASP A 92 7.21 2.00 -15.78
C ASP A 92 7.22 3.53 -15.97
N LYS A 93 7.52 4.27 -14.90
CA LYS A 93 7.67 5.73 -14.96
C LYS A 93 8.81 6.14 -15.90
N ASP A 94 9.96 5.48 -15.81
CA ASP A 94 11.12 5.81 -16.64
C ASP A 94 10.89 5.44 -18.12
N ALA A 95 10.25 4.31 -18.40
CA ALA A 95 9.83 3.93 -19.75
C ALA A 95 8.86 4.96 -20.34
N THR A 96 7.82 5.32 -19.58
CA THR A 96 6.84 6.34 -20.00
C THR A 96 7.52 7.68 -20.25
N LYS A 97 8.50 8.07 -19.42
CA LYS A 97 9.25 9.32 -19.61
C LYS A 97 10.08 9.30 -20.90
N GLN A 98 10.74 8.18 -21.20
CA GLN A 98 11.51 8.03 -22.45
C GLN A 98 10.61 8.12 -23.68
N GLU A 99 9.44 7.47 -23.65
CA GLU A 99 8.45 7.57 -24.73
C GLU A 99 7.95 9.00 -24.92
N LEU A 100 7.66 9.71 -23.82
CA LEU A 100 7.25 11.11 -23.87
C LEU A 100 8.32 12.01 -24.47
N ASP A 101 9.59 11.81 -24.10
CA ASP A 101 10.70 12.60 -24.65
C ASP A 101 10.92 12.30 -26.14
N TYR A 102 10.76 11.05 -26.56
CA TYR A 102 10.79 10.66 -27.98
C TYR A 102 9.67 11.32 -28.80
N ILE A 103 8.42 11.22 -28.31
CA ILE A 103 7.26 11.82 -28.97
C ILE A 103 7.41 13.34 -29.03
N ARG A 104 7.89 13.98 -27.96
CA ARG A 104 8.17 15.42 -27.91
C ARG A 104 9.17 15.83 -29.00
N GLY A 105 10.22 15.03 -29.21
CA GLY A 105 11.19 15.25 -30.28
C GLY A 105 10.56 15.21 -31.68
N GLN A 106 9.75 14.19 -31.96
CA GLN A 106 9.05 14.09 -33.25
C GLN A 106 8.08 15.25 -33.50
N ILE A 107 7.34 15.68 -32.47
CA ILE A 107 6.43 16.83 -32.57
C ILE A 107 7.21 18.10 -32.92
N GLN A 108 8.39 18.29 -32.33
CA GLN A 108 9.22 19.46 -32.62
C GLN A 108 9.72 19.46 -34.08
N SER A 109 10.31 18.35 -34.56
CA SER A 109 10.75 18.25 -35.95
C SER A 109 9.60 18.45 -36.96
N ASN A 110 8.40 17.92 -36.66
CA ASN A 110 7.23 18.15 -37.50
C ASN A 110 6.76 19.61 -37.51
N LYS A 111 6.90 20.33 -36.38
CA LYS A 111 6.59 21.76 -36.32
C LYS A 111 7.59 22.58 -37.13
N ASP A 112 8.88 22.28 -36.99
CA ASP A 112 9.95 22.99 -37.70
C ASP A 112 9.81 22.80 -39.22
N GLY A 113 9.61 21.55 -39.67
CA GLY A 113 9.38 21.26 -41.11
C GLY A 113 8.12 21.93 -41.68
N LYS A 114 7.04 22.06 -40.90
CA LYS A 114 5.86 22.85 -41.32
C LYS A 114 6.15 24.35 -41.42
N GLY A 115 7.00 24.88 -40.55
CA GLY A 115 7.46 26.27 -40.59
C GLY A 115 8.26 26.54 -41.86
N ASP A 116 9.23 25.68 -42.16
CA ASP A 116 10.06 25.77 -43.35
C ASP A 116 9.24 25.68 -44.64
N LEU A 117 8.28 24.75 -44.69
CA LEU A 117 7.37 24.62 -45.83
C LEU A 117 6.51 25.88 -46.02
N SER A 118 5.97 26.44 -44.93
CA SER A 118 5.18 27.68 -44.99
C SER A 118 6.01 28.85 -45.54
N ARG A 119 7.29 28.92 -45.18
CA ARG A 119 8.21 29.95 -45.65
C ARG A 119 8.54 29.79 -47.14
N ALA A 120 8.83 28.58 -47.58
CA ALA A 120 9.07 28.29 -49.00
C ALA A 120 7.85 28.59 -49.88
N ILE A 121 6.64 28.34 -49.40
CA ILE A 121 5.41 28.72 -50.10
C ILE A 121 5.30 30.24 -50.23
N LEU A 122 5.60 31.00 -49.16
CA LEU A 122 5.58 32.46 -49.20
C LEU A 122 6.56 33.00 -50.25
N ASP A 123 7.79 32.49 -50.26
CA ASP A 123 8.85 32.90 -51.19
C ASP A 123 8.47 32.59 -52.65
N ALA A 124 7.87 31.42 -52.90
CA ALA A 124 7.41 31.03 -54.23
C ALA A 124 6.26 31.91 -54.76
N VAL A 125 5.32 32.29 -53.88
CA VAL A 125 4.24 33.24 -54.23
C VAL A 125 4.82 34.61 -54.57
N GLU A 126 5.80 35.09 -53.81
CA GLU A 126 6.45 36.38 -54.07
C GLU A 126 7.22 36.39 -55.40
N LEU A 127 7.95 35.30 -55.71
CA LEU A 127 8.61 35.11 -56.99
C LEU A 127 7.61 35.07 -58.16
N GLY A 128 6.49 34.38 -57.99
CA GLY A 128 5.41 34.35 -58.97
C GLY A 128 4.82 35.74 -59.25
N ALA A 129 4.59 36.53 -58.20
CA ALA A 129 4.12 37.91 -58.32
C ALA A 129 5.13 38.79 -59.06
N ARG A 130 6.44 38.63 -58.79
CA ARG A 130 7.50 39.36 -59.48
C ARG A 130 7.59 39.00 -60.97
N LEU A 131 7.49 37.72 -61.32
CA LEU A 131 7.49 37.27 -62.71
C LEU A 131 6.27 37.78 -63.49
N SER A 132 5.10 37.84 -62.84
CA SER A 132 3.88 38.44 -63.41
C SER A 132 3.98 39.94 -63.65
N ALA A 133 4.85 40.66 -62.94
CA ALA A 133 5.02 42.10 -63.10
C ALA A 133 6.06 42.48 -64.19
N VAL A 134 6.83 41.51 -64.68
CA VAL A 134 7.91 41.69 -65.67
C VAL A 134 7.49 41.21 -67.07
N CYS A 135 6.43 40.41 -67.19
CA CYS A 135 5.78 40.05 -68.46
C CYS A 135 4.70 41.06 -68.83
#